data_AF-A0A843HJL6-F1
#
_entry.id   AF-A0A843HJL6-F1
#
_cell.length_a   1.000
_cell.length_b   1.000
_cell.length_c   1.000
_cell.angle_alpha   90.00
_cell.angle_beta   90.00
_cell.angle_gamma   90.00
#
_symmetry.space_group_name_H-M   'P 1'
#
loop_
_entity.id
_entity.type
_entity.pdbx_description
1 polymer ?
#
loop_
_entity_poly.entity_id
_entity_poly.type
_entity_poly.pdbx_seq_one_letter_code
_entity_poly.pdbx_strand_id
1 'polypeptide(L)'
;MICCKITADYVNPQGNFNKLLQSLAQYGSFLWEDNNLYFSNVDDLDVNQNKVALILKKSGYRDHFIFVYDKEHEPRESEYINGWILDKLIKINYNLYENQSQELFRNISHGLDLLDEELERLQNSFAEEESEAEDDLTKGGQN
;
A
#
# COMPACT_ATOMS: atom_id res chain seq x y z
N MET A 1 1.95 -5.00 -2.40
CA MET A 1 2.67 -5.97 -1.55
C MET A 1 2.30 -7.38 -2.00
N ILE A 2 3.29 -8.25 -2.17
CA ILE A 2 3.16 -9.63 -2.65
C ILE A 2 4.01 -10.51 -1.75
N CYS A 3 3.49 -11.70 -1.43
CA CYS A 3 4.27 -12.83 -0.94
C CYS A 3 3.97 -14.00 -1.88
N CYS A 4 4.98 -14.62 -2.47
CA CYS A 4 4.77 -15.66 -3.48
C CYS A 4 5.87 -16.71 -3.50
N LYS A 5 5.51 -17.91 -3.98
CA LYS A 5 6.44 -18.96 -4.41
C LYS A 5 6.63 -18.86 -5.91
N ILE A 6 7.88 -18.87 -6.33
CA ILE A 6 8.30 -18.85 -7.73
C ILE A 6 8.94 -20.21 -8.01
N THR A 7 8.37 -20.93 -8.97
CA THR A 7 8.91 -22.19 -9.45
C THR A 7 9.45 -21.97 -10.86
N ALA A 8 10.75 -22.20 -11.06
CA ALA A 8 11.39 -22.10 -12.35
C ALA A 8 12.49 -23.15 -12.47
N ASP A 9 12.95 -23.45 -13.69
CA ASP A 9 14.15 -24.26 -13.87
C ASP A 9 15.39 -23.40 -13.60
N TYR A 10 15.93 -23.53 -12.39
CA TYR A 10 17.14 -22.83 -11.96
C TYR A 10 18.43 -23.56 -12.36
N VAL A 11 18.33 -24.72 -13.02
CA VAL A 11 19.46 -25.59 -13.38
C VAL A 11 20.18 -25.08 -14.64
N ASN A 12 19.62 -24.10 -15.34
CA ASN A 12 20.21 -23.56 -16.56
C ASN A 12 21.45 -22.67 -16.25
N PRO A 13 22.67 -23.04 -16.69
CA PRO A 13 23.90 -22.28 -16.44
C PRO A 13 23.95 -20.90 -17.13
N GLN A 14 23.06 -20.64 -18.09
CA GLN A 14 22.87 -19.31 -18.68
C GLN A 14 21.98 -18.39 -17.82
N GLY A 15 21.28 -18.98 -16.83
CA GLY A 15 20.45 -18.30 -15.86
C GLY A 15 21.34 -17.57 -14.86
N ASN A 16 21.29 -16.24 -14.91
CA ASN A 16 22.00 -15.41 -13.96
C ASN A 16 21.26 -15.44 -12.61
N PHE A 17 21.22 -16.58 -11.91
CA PHE A 17 20.51 -16.71 -10.64
C PHE A 17 20.94 -15.63 -9.66
N ASN A 18 22.24 -15.35 -9.58
CA ASN A 18 22.76 -14.25 -8.78
C ASN A 18 22.26 -12.87 -9.25
N LYS A 19 22.11 -12.62 -10.56
CA LYS A 19 21.52 -11.35 -11.03
C LYS A 19 20.02 -11.29 -10.76
N LEU A 20 19.32 -12.42 -10.79
CA LEU A 20 17.92 -12.50 -10.39
C LEU A 20 17.78 -12.12 -8.91
N LEU A 21 18.56 -12.76 -8.03
CA LEU A 21 18.56 -12.46 -6.60
C LEU A 21 18.92 -10.99 -6.34
N GLN A 22 19.94 -10.45 -7.01
CA GLN A 22 20.29 -9.03 -6.92
C GLN A 22 19.16 -8.10 -7.40
N SER A 23 18.47 -8.48 -8.47
CA SER A 23 17.35 -7.70 -9.00
C SER A 23 16.16 -7.72 -8.04
N LEU A 24 15.87 -8.87 -7.44
CA LEU A 24 14.77 -9.03 -6.49
C LEU A 24 15.08 -8.44 -5.10
N ALA A 25 16.34 -8.45 -4.66
CA ALA A 25 16.77 -7.90 -3.38
C ALA A 25 16.45 -6.41 -3.23
N GLN A 26 16.39 -5.67 -4.34
CA GLN A 26 15.98 -4.26 -4.36
C GLN A 26 14.50 -4.06 -4.06
N TYR A 27 13.70 -5.12 -4.20
CA TYR A 27 12.25 -5.08 -4.08
C TYR A 27 11.72 -5.82 -2.87
N GLY A 28 12.54 -6.63 -2.19
CA GLY A 28 12.07 -7.36 -1.03
C GLY A 28 13.00 -8.46 -0.56
N SER A 29 12.49 -9.21 0.40
CA SER A 29 13.17 -10.37 0.98
C SER A 29 12.83 -11.64 0.21
N PHE A 30 13.76 -12.61 0.24
CA PHE A 30 13.54 -13.90 -0.39
C PHE A 30 14.08 -15.03 0.48
N LEU A 31 13.55 -16.22 0.24
CA LEU A 31 14.01 -17.49 0.78
C LEU A 31 14.15 -18.47 -0.39
N TRP A 32 15.29 -19.15 -0.48
CA TRP A 32 15.54 -20.19 -1.47
C TRP A 32 15.55 -21.54 -0.77
N GLU A 33 14.56 -22.39 -1.05
CA GLU A 33 14.40 -23.70 -0.39
C GLU A 33 13.64 -24.66 -1.30
N ASP A 34 13.95 -25.96 -1.23
CA ASP A 34 13.30 -27.02 -2.02
C ASP A 34 13.25 -26.74 -3.53
N ASN A 35 14.30 -26.12 -4.08
CA ASN A 35 14.39 -25.64 -5.47
C ASN A 35 13.32 -24.60 -5.87
N ASN A 36 12.72 -23.93 -4.89
CA ASN A 36 11.75 -22.87 -5.10
C ASN A 36 12.26 -21.55 -4.50
N LEU A 37 11.93 -20.45 -5.17
CA LEU A 37 12.24 -19.11 -4.68
C LEU A 37 10.98 -18.50 -4.08
N TYR A 38 10.98 -18.31 -2.78
CA TYR A 38 9.95 -17.57 -2.07
C TYR A 38 10.36 -16.10 -2.04
N PHE A 39 9.47 -15.21 -2.43
CA PHE A 39 9.71 -13.77 -2.50
C PHE A 39 8.62 -13.03 -1.75
N SER A 40 8.99 -11.97 -1.04
CA SER A 40 8.05 -11.05 -0.44
C SER A 40 8.55 -9.62 -0.44
N ASN A 41 7.71 -8.68 -0.90
CA ASN A 41 7.88 -7.26 -0.63
C ASN A 41 6.98 -6.82 0.51
N VAL A 42 7.63 -6.45 1.62
CA VAL A 42 6.98 -5.89 2.81
C VAL A 42 6.95 -4.36 2.72
N ASP A 43 7.93 -3.77 2.04
CA ASP A 43 8.01 -2.34 1.81
C ASP A 43 7.16 -1.96 0.59
N ASP A 44 6.52 -0.79 0.67
CA ASP A 44 5.46 -0.24 -0.17
C ASP A 44 5.90 0.11 -1.62
N LEU A 45 6.72 -0.75 -2.18
CA LEU A 45 7.14 -0.72 -3.56
C LEU A 45 5.96 -1.24 -4.38
N ASP A 46 5.66 -0.54 -5.48
CA ASP A 46 4.69 -0.90 -6.52
C ASP A 46 5.13 -2.19 -7.24
N VAL A 47 5.18 -3.28 -6.48
CA VAL A 47 5.65 -4.61 -6.84
C VAL A 47 4.46 -5.53 -6.74
N ASN A 48 4.13 -6.07 -7.89
CA ASN A 48 3.05 -6.99 -8.13
C ASN A 48 3.58 -8.19 -8.93
N GLN A 49 2.72 -9.18 -9.14
CA GLN A 49 3.07 -10.41 -9.86
C GLN A 49 3.65 -10.14 -11.25
N ASN A 50 3.12 -9.14 -11.99
CA ASN A 50 3.60 -8.78 -13.33
C ASN A 50 5.03 -8.25 -13.30
N LYS A 51 5.37 -7.43 -12.30
CA LYS A 51 6.73 -6.90 -12.13
C LYS A 51 7.72 -8.02 -11.79
N VAL A 52 7.33 -8.94 -10.91
CA VAL A 52 8.13 -10.14 -10.57
C VAL A 52 8.36 -11.00 -11.82
N ALA A 53 7.30 -11.28 -12.59
CA ALA A 53 7.38 -12.03 -13.85
C ALA A 53 8.31 -11.36 -14.88
N LEU A 54 8.27 -10.03 -14.98
CA LEU A 54 9.17 -9.27 -15.85
C LEU A 54 10.64 -9.40 -15.41
N ILE A 55 10.91 -9.36 -14.11
CA ILE A 55 12.27 -9.54 -13.55
C ILE A 55 12.79 -10.94 -13.85
N LEU A 56 11.95 -11.97 -13.67
CA LEU A 56 12.30 -13.36 -14.00
C LEU A 56 12.64 -13.50 -15.49
N LYS A 57 11.78 -12.96 -16.37
CA LYS A 57 11.99 -12.97 -17.82
C LYS A 57 13.28 -12.26 -18.24
N LYS A 58 13.59 -11.10 -17.66
CA LYS A 58 14.83 -10.35 -17.92
C LYS A 58 16.07 -11.09 -17.42
N SER A 59 15.92 -11.86 -16.35
CA SER A 59 17.00 -12.68 -15.76
C SER A 59 17.24 -14.00 -16.49
N GLY A 60 16.44 -14.32 -17.52
CA GLY A 60 16.55 -15.54 -18.32
C GLY A 60 15.58 -16.66 -17.92
N TYR A 61 14.77 -16.46 -16.88
CA TYR A 61 13.79 -17.43 -16.39
C TYR A 61 12.44 -17.18 -17.05
N ARG A 62 12.29 -17.60 -18.30
CA ARG A 62 11.05 -17.40 -19.08
C ARG A 62 9.95 -18.38 -18.70
N ASP A 63 10.33 -19.62 -18.40
CA ASP A 63 9.42 -20.68 -17.97
C ASP A 63 9.37 -20.69 -16.44
N HIS A 64 8.36 -20.00 -15.90
CA HIS A 64 8.16 -19.88 -14.46
C HIS A 64 6.67 -19.88 -14.12
N PHE A 65 6.36 -20.34 -12.91
CA PHE A 65 5.04 -20.18 -12.29
C PHE A 65 5.19 -19.38 -11.00
N ILE A 66 4.23 -18.49 -10.75
CA ILE A 66 4.17 -17.67 -9.54
C ILE A 66 2.87 -18.02 -8.82
N PHE A 67 3.01 -18.54 -7.60
CA PHE A 67 1.90 -18.82 -6.69
C PHE A 67 1.89 -17.72 -5.63
N VAL A 68 0.85 -16.88 -5.66
CA VAL A 68 0.68 -15.81 -4.68
C VAL A 68 0.04 -16.39 -3.43
N TYR A 69 0.63 -16.11 -2.27
CA TYR A 69 0.05 -16.45 -0.98
C TYR A 69 -0.70 -15.23 -0.44
N ASP A 70 -1.87 -15.50 0.11
CA ASP A 70 -2.71 -14.54 0.80
C ASP A 70 -3.39 -15.23 2.00
N LYS A 71 -4.32 -14.53 2.66
CA LYS A 71 -5.05 -15.08 3.81
C LYS A 71 -5.98 -16.25 3.44
N GLU A 72 -6.43 -16.33 2.18
CA GLU A 72 -7.44 -17.28 1.70
C GLU A 72 -6.77 -18.53 1.12
N HIS A 73 -5.53 -18.40 0.67
CA HIS A 73 -4.69 -19.44 0.10
C HIS A 73 -3.50 -19.70 1.02
N GLU A 74 -3.75 -20.49 2.07
CA GLU A 74 -2.70 -20.87 3.01
C GLU A 74 -1.54 -21.61 2.33
N PRO A 75 -0.28 -21.30 2.70
CA PRO A 75 0.87 -22.04 2.21
C PRO A 75 0.82 -23.49 2.67
N ARG A 76 1.10 -24.43 1.76
CA ARG A 76 1.19 -25.86 2.04
C ARG A 76 2.61 -26.36 1.87
N GLU A 77 3.56 -25.68 2.50
CA GLU A 77 4.99 -25.97 2.40
C GLU A 77 5.51 -26.64 3.69
N SER A 78 6.83 -26.81 3.81
CA SER A 78 7.46 -27.28 5.05
C SER A 78 7.24 -26.31 6.21
N GLU A 79 7.36 -26.78 7.45
CA GLU A 79 7.13 -25.95 8.66
C GLU A 79 8.01 -24.68 8.67
N TYR A 80 9.27 -24.81 8.26
CA TYR A 80 10.20 -23.69 8.16
C TYR A 80 9.74 -22.65 7.12
N ILE A 81 9.37 -23.11 5.92
CA ILE A 81 8.90 -22.24 4.83
C ILE A 81 7.58 -21.57 5.22
N ASN A 82 6.65 -22.32 5.81
CA ASN A 82 5.38 -21.78 6.31
C ASN A 82 5.62 -20.70 7.36
N GLY A 83 6.54 -20.92 8.31
CA GLY A 83 6.93 -19.93 9.30
C GLY A 83 7.46 -18.64 8.66
N TRP A 84 8.32 -18.75 7.64
CA TRP A 84 8.81 -17.59 6.90
C TRP A 84 7.69 -16.86 6.14
N ILE A 85 6.83 -17.58 5.42
CA ILE A 85 5.73 -16.99 4.66
C ILE A 85 4.74 -16.29 5.59
N LEU A 86 4.36 -16.93 6.70
CA LEU A 86 3.43 -16.36 7.67
C LEU A 86 3.97 -15.07 8.30
N ASP A 87 5.27 -15.00 8.67
CA ASP A 87 5.90 -13.75 9.13
C ASP A 87 5.73 -12.62 8.10
N LYS A 88 5.92 -12.91 6.82
CA LYS A 88 5.76 -11.92 5.75
C LYS A 88 4.32 -11.52 5.52
N LEU A 89 3.38 -12.47 5.51
CA LEU A 89 1.96 -12.19 5.35
C LEU A 89 1.42 -11.34 6.50
N ILE A 90 1.83 -11.61 7.74
CA ILE A 90 1.45 -10.80 8.90
C ILE A 90 1.96 -9.37 8.74
N LYS A 91 3.23 -9.19 8.36
CA LYS A 91 3.81 -7.86 8.14
C LYS A 91 3.10 -7.09 7.01
N ILE A 92 2.81 -7.76 5.90
CA ILE A 92 2.06 -7.17 4.79
C ILE A 92 0.67 -6.71 5.25
N ASN A 93 -0.06 -7.57 5.96
CA ASN A 93 -1.39 -7.22 6.46
C ASN A 93 -1.37 -6.07 7.48
N TYR A 94 -0.36 -6.06 8.36
CA TYR A 94 -0.18 -4.98 9.32
C TYR A 94 0.09 -3.65 8.62
N ASN A 95 1.00 -3.62 7.64
CA ASN A 95 1.30 -2.41 6.88
C ASN A 95 0.09 -1.91 6.08
N LEU A 96 -0.70 -2.82 5.49
CA LEU A 96 -1.94 -2.45 4.81
C LEU A 96 -2.95 -1.81 5.76
N TYR A 97 -3.14 -2.39 6.95
CA TYR A 97 -4.02 -1.85 7.97
C TYR A 97 -3.54 -0.47 8.45
N GLU A 98 -2.24 -0.33 8.72
CA GLU A 98 -1.64 0.93 9.16
C GLU A 98 -1.82 2.03 8.10
N ASN A 99 -1.52 1.74 6.83
CA ASN A 99 -1.71 2.68 5.73
C ASN A 99 -3.18 3.13 5.59
N GLN A 100 -4.13 2.19 5.62
CA GLN A 100 -5.57 2.50 5.55
C GLN A 100 -6.02 3.36 6.73
N SER A 101 -5.51 3.05 7.93
CA SER A 101 -5.81 3.80 9.15
C SER A 101 -5.27 5.23 9.06
N GLN A 102 -4.02 5.41 8.61
CA GLN A 102 -3.43 6.73 8.40
C GLN A 102 -4.18 7.56 7.34
N GLU A 103 -4.60 6.93 6.24
CA GLU A 103 -5.41 7.60 5.20
C GLU A 103 -6.77 8.03 5.75
N LEU A 104 -7.45 7.15 6.50
CA LEU A 104 -8.70 7.48 7.16
C LEU A 104 -8.55 8.67 8.11
N PHE A 105 -7.52 8.67 8.96
CA PHE A 105 -7.24 9.79 9.87
C PHE A 105 -6.95 11.09 9.11
N ARG A 106 -6.19 11.02 8.01
CA ARG A 106 -5.94 12.19 7.15
C ARG A 106 -7.24 12.73 6.56
N ASN A 107 -8.12 11.86 6.08
CA ASN A 107 -9.41 12.26 5.49
C ASN A 107 -10.35 12.87 6.55
N ILE A 108 -10.39 12.29 7.75
CA ILE A 108 -11.16 12.86 8.88
C ILE A 108 -10.61 14.24 9.24
N SER A 109 -9.30 14.39 9.38
CA SER A 109 -8.66 15.67 9.69
C SER A 109 -9.02 16.73 8.64
N HIS A 110 -8.91 16.39 7.35
CA HIS A 110 -9.26 17.31 6.28
C HIS A 110 -10.76 17.69 6.30
N GLY A 111 -11.65 16.74 6.61
CA GLY A 111 -13.08 17.01 6.76
C GLY A 111 -13.40 17.95 7.93
N LEU A 112 -12.63 17.87 9.02
CA LEU A 112 -12.75 18.81 10.15
C LEU A 112 -12.27 20.22 9.75
N ASP A 113 -11.16 20.33 9.04
CA ASP A 113 -10.66 21.62 8.55
C ASP A 113 -11.71 22.34 7.67
N LEU A 114 -12.38 21.59 6.76
CA LEU A 114 -13.45 22.14 5.91
C LEU A 114 -14.69 22.56 6.71
N LEU A 115 -15.00 21.86 7.80
CA LEU A 115 -16.11 22.23 8.69
C LEU A 115 -15.80 23.52 9.45
N ASP A 116 -14.57 23.67 9.92
CA ASP A 116 -14.12 24.89 10.59
C ASP A 116 -14.16 26.10 9.64
N GLU A 117 -13.70 25.94 8.40
CA GLU A 117 -13.78 26.99 7.36
C GLU A 117 -15.24 27.42 7.07
N GLU A 118 -16.18 26.46 6.96
CA GLU A 118 -17.58 26.80 6.71
C GLU A 118 -18.26 27.41 7.94
N LEU A 119 -17.88 26.99 9.16
CA LEU A 119 -18.35 27.61 10.39
C LEU A 119 -17.90 29.07 10.50
N GLU A 120 -16.62 29.36 10.22
CA GLU A 120 -16.11 30.74 10.18
C GLU A 120 -16.85 31.58 9.14
N ARG A 121 -17.08 31.02 7.94
CA ARG A 121 -17.84 31.69 6.89
C ARG A 121 -19.27 32.01 7.31
N LEU A 122 -19.98 31.06 7.92
CA LEU A 122 -21.35 31.28 8.40
C LEU A 122 -21.37 32.34 9.51
N GLN A 123 -20.46 32.27 10.48
CA GLN A 123 -20.36 33.26 11.55
C GLN A 123 -20.13 34.67 10.99
N ASN A 124 -19.26 34.83 10.01
CA ASN A 124 -19.01 36.12 9.35
C ASN A 124 -20.25 36.62 8.60
N SER A 125 -20.99 35.74 7.90
CA SER A 125 -22.24 36.13 7.23
C SER A 125 -23.33 36.59 8.19
N PHE A 126 -23.49 35.94 9.35
CA PHE A 126 -24.45 36.38 10.37
C PHE A 126 -24.06 37.74 10.97
N ALA A 127 -22.76 37.97 11.20
CA ALA A 127 -22.27 39.26 11.68
C ALA A 127 -22.49 40.40 10.68
N GLU A 128 -22.35 40.13 9.37
CA GLU A 128 -22.65 41.09 8.31
C GLU A 128 -24.16 41.40 8.23
N GLU A 129 -25.03 40.39 8.29
CA GLU A 129 -26.49 40.58 8.30
C GLU A 129 -26.99 41.37 9.52
N GLU A 130 -26.45 41.12 10.72
CA GLU A 130 -26.77 41.90 11.92
C GLU A 130 -26.32 43.37 11.79
N SER A 131 -25.14 43.62 11.23
CA SER A 131 -24.63 44.96 10.99
C SER A 131 -25.47 45.74 9.97
N GLU A 132 -25.93 45.10 8.89
CA GLU A 132 -26.79 45.74 7.89
C GLU A 132 -28.18 46.08 8.45
N ALA A 133 -28.73 45.21 9.30
CA ALA A 133 -30.02 45.44 9.95
C ALA A 133 -29.99 46.62 10.96
N GLU A 134 -28.89 46.81 11.69
CA GLU A 134 -28.71 47.96 12.60
C GLU A 134 -28.54 49.28 11.84
N ASP A 135 -27.88 49.26 10.68
CA ASP A 135 -27.62 50.44 9.86
C ASP A 135 -28.91 50.97 9.17
N ASP A 136 -29.84 50.08 8.81
CA ASP A 136 -31.16 50.43 8.27
C ASP A 136 -32.11 50.99 9.34
N LEU A 137 -32.07 50.46 10.57
CA LEU A 137 -32.86 50.97 11.71
C LEU A 137 -32.44 52.38 12.13
N THR A 138 -31.16 52.72 12.01
CA THR A 138 -30.63 54.05 12.36
C THR A 138 -30.86 55.10 11.27
N LYS A 139 -30.94 54.70 9.99
CA LYS A 139 -31.27 55.60 8.86
C LYS A 139 -32.77 55.85 8.68
N GLY A 140 -33.63 54.92 9.09
CA GLY A 140 -35.10 55.06 9.01
C GLY A 140 -35.73 56.02 10.04
N GLY A 141 -34.98 56.45 11.06
CA GLY A 141 -35.49 57.28 12.17
C GLY A 141 -35.35 58.80 12.01
N GLN A 142 -34.90 59.31 10.84
CA GLN A 142 -34.63 60.75 10.63
C GLN A 142 -35.62 61.50 9.72
N ASN A 143 -36.80 60.96 9.41
CA ASN A 143 -37.84 61.67 8.64
C ASN A 143 -39.00 62.17 9.51
#